data_AF-A0A7X9KJV8-F1
#
_entry.id   AF-A0A7X9KJV8-F1
#
_cell.length_a   1.000
_cell.length_b   1.000
_cell.length_c   1.000
_cell.angle_alpha   90.00
_cell.angle_beta   90.00
_cell.angle_gamma   90.00
#
_symmetry.space_group_name_H-M   'P 1'
#
loop_
_entity.id
_entity.type
_entity.pdbx_description
1 polymer ?
#
loop_
_entity_poly.entity_id
_entity_poly.type
_entity_poly.pdbx_seq_one_letter_code
_entity_poly.pdbx_strand_id
1 'polypeptide(L)'
;MLSRRFAVPIAALLVLAACSDAEQSTNSTAAAPTDNSPTTIDIAEQALAYSEYGDFPVGVTTLQLAKGPKVEIWYPAAAGTSGTETYDMRDFVGEGIRAILTGDAPSTYSYPAGRDALLADGSFPVVLFSHGVAGMRLQSSFLTSNLASWGMIVVSVDHPSRALENFLTGTA
;
A
#
# COMPACT_ATOMS: atom_id res chain seq x y z
N MET A 1 -31.74 1.86 -44.72
CA MET A 1 -30.41 1.20 -44.72
C MET A 1 -30.55 -0.15 -44.02
N LEU A 2 -29.96 -1.17 -44.63
CA LEU A 2 -30.32 -2.58 -44.56
C LEU A 2 -30.23 -3.25 -43.18
N SER A 3 -31.34 -3.88 -42.77
CA SER A 3 -31.41 -4.97 -41.81
C SER A 3 -30.93 -6.29 -42.45
N ARG A 4 -30.11 -7.08 -41.74
CA ARG A 4 -29.85 -8.49 -42.09
C ARG A 4 -30.01 -9.38 -40.85
N ARG A 5 -31.04 -10.23 -40.90
CA ARG A 5 -31.22 -11.44 -40.09
C ARG A 5 -30.39 -12.58 -40.69
N PHE A 6 -30.51 -13.78 -40.08
CA PHE A 6 -29.97 -15.11 -40.43
C PHE A 6 -28.71 -15.50 -39.64
N ALA A 7 -28.53 -16.71 -39.12
CA ALA A 7 -29.37 -17.87 -38.79
C ALA A 7 -28.38 -18.85 -38.11
N VAL A 8 -28.82 -19.56 -37.08
CA VAL A 8 -28.07 -20.69 -36.48
C VAL A 8 -28.15 -21.90 -37.41
N PRO A 9 -27.12 -22.76 -37.45
CA PRO A 9 -27.42 -24.18 -37.35
C PRO A 9 -26.55 -24.90 -36.30
N ILE A 10 -27.25 -25.75 -35.56
CA ILE A 10 -26.74 -26.84 -34.74
C ILE A 10 -26.15 -27.90 -35.67
N ALA A 11 -24.94 -28.40 -35.37
CA ALA A 11 -24.41 -29.62 -35.97
C ALA A 11 -23.91 -30.55 -34.86
N ALA A 12 -24.66 -31.63 -34.65
CA ALA A 12 -24.26 -32.82 -33.90
C ALA A 12 -23.62 -33.82 -34.88
N LEU A 13 -22.49 -34.44 -34.53
CA LEU A 13 -21.90 -35.63 -35.17
C LEU A 13 -20.56 -35.91 -34.45
N LEU A 14 -20.05 -37.12 -34.20
CA LEU A 14 -20.53 -38.49 -34.17
C LEU A 14 -19.32 -39.28 -33.60
N VAL A 15 -19.52 -40.19 -32.66
CA VAL A 15 -18.45 -40.98 -32.04
C VAL A 15 -17.90 -41.98 -33.06
N LEU A 16 -16.57 -42.03 -33.20
CA LEU A 16 -15.86 -43.12 -33.87
C LEU A 16 -14.91 -43.77 -32.85
N ALA A 17 -15.18 -45.04 -32.57
CA ALA A 17 -14.29 -45.93 -31.84
C ALA A 17 -13.09 -46.30 -32.73
N ALA A 18 -11.89 -46.26 -32.14
CA ALA A 18 -10.71 -46.91 -32.69
C ALA A 18 -10.04 -47.68 -31.54
N CYS A 19 -9.99 -49.01 -31.68
CA CYS A 19 -9.13 -49.88 -30.90
C CYS A 19 -7.70 -49.79 -31.43
N SER A 20 -6.71 -49.73 -30.56
CA SER A 20 -5.35 -50.18 -30.90
C SER A 20 -4.57 -50.54 -29.64
N ASP A 21 -3.68 -51.51 -29.83
CA ASP A 21 -3.04 -52.43 -28.89
C ASP A 21 -2.31 -51.86 -27.66
N ALA A 22 -2.23 -52.73 -26.65
CA ALA A 22 -1.42 -52.56 -25.46
C ALA A 22 0.06 -52.85 -25.77
N GLU A 23 0.91 -51.83 -25.66
CA GLU A 23 2.34 -51.99 -25.43
C GLU A 23 2.72 -51.33 -24.10
N GLN A 24 3.23 -52.16 -23.18
CA GLN A 24 3.69 -51.75 -21.86
C GLN A 24 5.07 -51.07 -22.00
N SER A 25 5.10 -49.74 -21.88
CA SER A 25 6.33 -48.98 -21.68
C SER A 25 6.34 -48.40 -20.26
N THR A 26 7.27 -48.88 -19.46
CA THR A 26 7.60 -48.37 -18.13
C THR A 26 8.23 -46.98 -18.25
N ASN A 27 7.58 -45.94 -17.74
CA ASN A 27 8.31 -44.75 -17.26
C ASN A 27 7.47 -43.91 -16.29
N SER A 28 8.07 -43.72 -15.11
CA SER A 28 7.72 -42.84 -13.98
C SER A 28 6.56 -41.88 -14.17
N THR A 29 5.45 -42.16 -13.48
CA THR A 29 4.56 -41.12 -12.97
C THR A 29 5.35 -40.33 -11.92
N ALA A 30 5.98 -39.22 -12.32
CA ALA A 30 6.41 -38.23 -11.35
C ALA A 30 5.15 -37.77 -10.61
N ALA A 31 5.08 -38.06 -9.31
CA ALA A 31 4.03 -37.53 -8.46
C ALA A 31 4.02 -36.00 -8.63
N ALA A 32 2.83 -35.43 -8.83
CA ALA A 32 2.65 -33.98 -8.76
C ALA A 32 3.26 -33.49 -7.43
N PRO A 33 3.95 -32.34 -7.41
CA PRO A 33 4.48 -31.80 -6.17
C PRO A 33 3.30 -31.66 -5.20
N THR A 34 3.31 -32.45 -4.14
CA THR A 34 2.37 -32.29 -3.04
C THR A 34 2.78 -31.02 -2.34
N ASP A 35 2.05 -29.94 -2.63
CA ASP A 35 2.17 -28.70 -1.87
C ASP A 35 1.68 -28.99 -0.45
N ASN A 36 2.62 -29.31 0.43
CA ASN A 36 2.38 -29.54 1.84
C ASN A 36 2.38 -28.21 2.62
N SER A 37 2.18 -27.08 1.93
CA SER A 37 2.01 -25.80 2.60
C SER A 37 0.82 -25.86 3.58
N PRO A 38 0.99 -25.43 4.83
CA PRO A 38 -0.08 -25.46 5.82
C PRO A 38 -1.30 -24.67 5.30
N THR A 39 -2.48 -25.30 5.26
CA THR A 39 -3.75 -24.61 4.97
C THR A 39 -4.32 -23.85 6.18
N THR A 40 -3.66 -23.93 7.33
CA THR A 40 -4.06 -23.25 8.56
C THR A 40 -3.27 -21.97 8.71
N ILE A 41 -3.97 -20.84 8.72
CA ILE A 41 -3.41 -19.53 9.06
C ILE A 41 -3.31 -19.42 10.59
N ASP A 42 -2.09 -19.30 11.12
CA ASP A 42 -1.90 -18.77 12.46
C ASP A 42 -2.04 -17.24 12.42
N ILE A 43 -3.18 -16.75 12.89
CA ILE A 43 -3.49 -15.32 12.88
C ILE A 43 -2.49 -14.53 13.75
N ALA A 44 -2.00 -15.13 14.84
CA ALA A 44 -1.07 -14.45 15.74
C ALA A 44 0.30 -14.30 15.07
N GLU A 45 0.79 -15.33 14.40
CA GLU A 45 2.04 -15.28 13.65
C GLU A 45 1.97 -14.26 12.49
N GLN A 46 0.87 -14.26 11.73
CA GLN A 46 0.70 -13.29 10.65
C GLN A 46 0.58 -11.85 11.15
N ALA A 47 -0.08 -11.62 12.29
CA ALA A 47 -0.15 -10.29 12.89
C ALA A 47 1.23 -9.82 13.36
N LEU A 48 2.06 -10.73 13.89
CA LEU A 48 3.42 -10.41 14.30
C LEU A 48 4.32 -10.04 13.13
N ALA A 49 4.09 -10.56 11.92
CA ALA A 49 4.88 -10.18 10.74
C ALA A 49 4.88 -8.66 10.50
N TYR A 50 3.74 -7.99 10.73
CA TYR A 50 3.61 -6.53 10.57
C TYR A 50 4.36 -5.70 11.62
N SER A 51 4.98 -6.31 12.63
CA SER A 51 5.90 -5.57 13.52
C SER A 51 7.18 -5.15 12.81
N GLU A 52 7.54 -5.86 11.74
CA GLU A 52 8.66 -5.55 10.87
C GLU A 52 8.22 -4.81 9.61
N TYR A 53 9.16 -4.15 8.95
CA TYR A 53 8.95 -3.62 7.61
C TYR A 53 8.78 -4.78 6.61
N GLY A 54 7.89 -4.61 5.64
CA GLY A 54 7.68 -5.53 4.54
C GLY A 54 8.75 -5.44 3.45
N ASP A 55 8.54 -6.20 2.37
CA ASP A 55 9.53 -6.40 1.32
C ASP A 55 9.77 -5.18 0.41
N PHE A 56 8.83 -4.23 0.37
CA PHE A 56 8.97 -3.05 -0.48
C PHE A 56 9.76 -1.95 0.22
N PRO A 57 10.77 -1.35 -0.44
CA PRO A 57 11.25 -0.04 -0.05
C PRO A 57 10.09 0.97 -0.02
N VAL A 58 10.21 2.00 0.81
CA VAL A 58 9.16 3.02 0.95
C VAL A 58 9.54 4.27 0.16
N GLY A 59 8.61 4.73 -0.69
CA GLY A 59 8.64 6.06 -1.28
C GLY A 59 7.69 6.98 -0.53
N VAL A 60 7.97 8.28 -0.53
CA VAL A 60 7.03 9.26 0.01
C VAL A 60 7.02 10.55 -0.79
N THR A 61 5.84 11.14 -0.97
CA THR A 61 5.67 12.44 -1.62
C THR A 61 4.62 13.28 -0.90
N THR A 62 4.72 14.59 -1.02
CA THR A 62 3.71 15.54 -0.51
C THR A 62 2.99 16.17 -1.68
N LEU A 63 1.65 16.09 -1.70
CA LEU A 63 0.84 16.76 -2.70
C LEU A 63 -0.02 17.87 -2.08
N GLN A 64 -0.22 18.94 -2.83
CA GLN A 64 -1.18 20.00 -2.51
C GLN A 64 -2.46 19.76 -3.30
N LEU A 65 -3.59 19.54 -2.62
CA LEU A 65 -4.88 19.42 -3.30
C LEU A 65 -5.30 20.79 -3.84
N ALA A 66 -5.83 20.83 -5.07
CA ALA A 66 -6.11 22.08 -5.80
C ALA A 66 -7.03 23.07 -5.06
N LYS A 67 -7.95 22.56 -4.23
CA LYS A 67 -8.83 23.36 -3.37
C LYS A 67 -8.92 22.76 -1.96
N GLY A 68 -7.82 22.23 -1.46
CA GLY A 68 -7.82 21.46 -0.22
C GLY A 68 -6.53 21.57 0.58
N PRO A 69 -6.40 20.78 1.65
CA PRO A 69 -5.18 20.70 2.44
C PRO A 69 -4.05 19.95 1.71
N LYS A 70 -2.86 19.95 2.32
CA LYS A 70 -1.77 19.06 1.92
C LYS A 70 -2.09 17.62 2.28
N VAL A 71 -1.56 16.71 1.47
CA VAL A 71 -1.57 15.27 1.73
C VAL A 71 -0.16 14.71 1.66
N GLU A 72 0.12 13.73 2.50
CA GLU A 72 1.35 12.96 2.49
C GLU A 72 1.01 11.56 2.00
N ILE A 73 1.78 11.05 1.06
CA ILE A 73 1.52 9.77 0.41
C ILE A 73 2.75 8.90 0.56
N TRP A 74 2.62 7.79 1.29
CA TRP A 74 3.60 6.72 1.34
C TRP A 74 3.18 5.61 0.38
N TYR A 75 4.15 5.03 -0.32
CA TYR A 75 3.86 4.03 -1.33
C TYR A 75 5.02 3.03 -1.48
N PRO A 76 4.74 1.83 -2.03
CA PRO A 76 5.79 0.87 -2.36
C PRO A 76 6.68 1.45 -3.46
N ALA A 77 7.95 1.70 -3.15
CA ALA A 77 8.91 2.26 -4.09
C ALA A 77 9.65 1.17 -4.86
N ALA A 78 10.18 1.55 -6.02
CA ALA A 78 10.99 0.69 -6.86
C ALA A 78 12.19 0.12 -6.08
N ALA A 79 12.55 -1.13 -6.40
CA ALA A 79 13.67 -1.82 -5.79
C ALA A 79 14.96 -0.98 -5.87
N GLY A 80 15.76 -1.01 -4.80
CA GLY A 80 16.97 -0.19 -4.67
C GLY A 80 16.74 1.22 -4.12
N THR A 81 15.49 1.65 -3.94
CA THR A 81 15.20 2.88 -3.18
C THR A 81 15.72 2.74 -1.75
N SER A 82 16.40 3.77 -1.26
CA SER A 82 16.92 3.88 0.10
C SER A 82 16.87 5.33 0.55
N GLY A 83 16.94 5.56 1.85
CA GLY A 83 16.91 6.90 2.43
C GLY A 83 16.26 6.94 3.80
N THR A 84 16.35 8.11 4.43
CA THR A 84 15.70 8.40 5.70
C THR A 84 15.04 9.75 5.58
N GLU A 85 13.72 9.78 5.79
CA GLU A 85 12.97 11.02 5.89
C GLU A 85 12.91 11.47 7.33
N THR A 86 13.03 12.77 7.54
CA THR A 86 12.99 13.38 8.87
C THR A 86 12.14 14.63 8.81
N TYR A 87 11.28 14.81 9.82
CA TYR A 87 10.47 16.02 9.96
C TYR A 87 10.51 16.51 11.40
N ASP A 88 10.35 17.82 11.57
CA ASP A 88 10.08 18.44 12.85
C ASP A 88 8.60 18.80 12.93
N MET A 89 7.90 18.32 13.96
CA MET A 89 6.49 18.63 14.17
C MET A 89 6.24 20.14 14.31
N ARG A 90 7.23 20.92 14.74
CA ARG A 90 7.14 22.37 14.88
C ARG A 90 7.11 23.10 13.53
N ASP A 91 7.42 22.41 12.44
CA ASP A 91 7.29 22.95 11.07
C ASP A 91 5.82 22.95 10.59
N PHE A 92 4.89 22.36 11.36
CA PHE A 92 3.46 22.29 11.05
C PHE A 92 2.63 23.35 11.77
N VAL A 93 3.29 24.39 12.30
CA VAL A 93 2.65 25.55 12.92
C VAL A 93 3.36 26.82 12.43
N GLY A 94 2.64 27.93 12.38
CA GLY A 94 3.24 29.24 12.07
C GLY A 94 4.30 29.69 13.09
N GLU A 95 5.17 30.62 12.67
CA GLU A 95 6.33 31.09 13.45
C GLU A 95 5.98 31.55 14.88
N GLY A 96 4.84 32.22 15.05
CA GLY A 96 4.40 32.70 16.37
C GLY A 96 4.14 31.59 17.38
N ILE A 97 3.53 30.48 16.94
CA ILE A 97 3.32 29.29 17.78
C ILE A 97 4.64 28.54 17.94
N ARG A 98 5.43 28.39 16.87
CA ARG A 98 6.74 27.74 16.95
C ARG A 98 7.65 28.39 18.00
N ALA A 99 7.66 29.72 18.09
CA ALA A 99 8.49 30.47 19.02
C ALA A 99 8.18 30.18 20.50
N ILE A 100 6.95 29.76 20.81
CA ILE A 100 6.53 29.41 22.18
C ILE A 100 6.59 27.91 22.47
N LEU A 101 6.87 27.06 21.47
CA LEU A 101 7.11 25.62 21.63
C LEU A 101 8.55 25.36 22.14
N THR A 102 8.85 25.85 23.35
CA THR A 102 10.18 25.80 23.97
C THR A 102 10.40 24.59 24.87
N GLY A 103 9.45 23.65 24.90
CA GLY A 103 9.59 22.41 25.66
C GLY A 103 10.75 21.55 25.16
N ASP A 104 11.30 20.73 26.05
CA ASP A 104 12.40 19.80 25.77
C ASP A 104 11.92 18.45 25.21
N ALA A 105 10.61 18.30 24.99
CA ALA A 105 10.04 17.11 24.39
C ALA A 105 10.59 16.88 22.97
N PRO A 106 10.86 15.62 22.58
CA PRO A 106 11.22 15.29 21.21
C PRO A 106 10.16 15.78 20.23
N SER A 107 10.62 16.45 19.17
CA SER A 107 9.77 17.03 18.12
C SER A 107 10.20 16.60 16.72
N THR A 108 11.39 16.01 16.59
CA THR A 108 11.94 15.49 15.34
C THR A 108 11.75 13.98 15.28
N TYR A 109 11.22 13.50 14.16
CA TYR A 109 10.96 12.08 13.93
C TYR A 109 11.51 11.67 12.57
N SER A 110 12.03 10.45 12.51
CA SER A 110 12.64 9.90 11.29
C SER A 110 12.10 8.52 10.98
N TYR A 111 12.04 8.18 9.68
CA TYR A 111 11.63 6.85 9.20
C TYR A 111 12.33 6.53 7.86
N PRO A 112 12.53 5.23 7.54
CA PRO A 112 13.09 4.83 6.25
C PRO A 112 12.13 5.17 5.12
N ALA A 113 12.57 6.00 4.18
CA ALA A 113 11.86 6.30 2.94
C ALA A 113 12.77 7.07 1.97
N GLY A 114 12.52 6.91 0.67
CA GLY A 114 13.06 7.79 -0.38
C GLY A 114 12.04 8.86 -0.76
N ARG A 115 12.39 10.14 -0.57
CA ARG A 115 11.58 11.27 -1.06
C ARG A 115 11.44 11.22 -2.58
N ASP A 116 10.20 11.30 -3.05
CA ASP A 116 9.83 11.34 -4.47
C ASP A 116 10.44 10.19 -5.29
N ALA A 117 10.64 9.03 -4.65
CA ALA A 117 11.15 7.83 -5.30
C ALA A 117 10.19 7.32 -6.37
N LEU A 118 10.70 6.57 -7.35
CA LEU A 118 9.85 5.90 -8.34
C LEU A 118 8.93 4.89 -7.66
N LEU A 119 7.67 4.85 -8.07
CA LEU A 119 6.69 3.85 -7.63
C LEU A 119 7.11 2.45 -8.14
N ALA A 120 6.92 1.43 -7.33
CA ALA A 120 7.07 0.04 -7.78
C ALA A 120 6.00 -0.35 -8.80
N ASP A 121 6.31 -1.31 -9.67
CA ASP A 121 5.32 -1.88 -10.56
C ASP A 121 4.33 -2.76 -9.78
N GLY A 122 3.04 -2.68 -10.11
CA GLY A 122 2.02 -3.53 -9.51
C GLY A 122 0.67 -2.84 -9.31
N SER A 123 -0.24 -3.54 -8.62
CA SER A 123 -1.50 -2.99 -8.15
C SER A 123 -1.51 -3.07 -6.63
N PHE A 124 -1.70 -1.92 -5.98
CA PHE A 124 -1.59 -1.80 -4.53
C PHE A 124 -2.92 -1.29 -3.95
N PRO A 125 -3.41 -1.87 -2.82
CA PRO A 125 -4.55 -1.32 -2.13
C PRO A 125 -4.24 0.10 -1.61
N VAL A 126 -5.29 0.92 -1.51
CA VAL A 126 -5.20 2.28 -0.97
C VAL A 126 -5.75 2.30 0.46
N VAL A 127 -4.97 2.87 1.38
CA VAL A 127 -5.36 3.15 2.76
C VAL A 127 -5.46 4.65 2.95
N LEU A 128 -6.63 5.14 3.39
CA LEU A 128 -6.80 6.53 3.79
C LEU A 128 -6.57 6.65 5.29
N PHE A 129 -5.56 7.42 5.68
CA PHE A 129 -5.20 7.65 7.08
C PHE A 129 -5.68 9.03 7.52
N SER A 130 -6.29 9.08 8.70
CA SER A 130 -6.77 10.32 9.32
C SER A 130 -6.10 10.49 10.67
N HIS A 131 -5.39 11.60 10.84
CA HIS A 131 -4.78 11.94 12.12
C HIS A 131 -5.83 12.33 13.20
N GLY A 132 -5.38 12.30 14.45
CA GLY A 132 -6.18 12.67 15.63
C GLY A 132 -6.37 14.18 15.77
N VAL A 133 -7.03 14.61 16.85
CA VAL A 133 -7.12 16.04 17.20
C VAL A 133 -5.72 16.58 17.55
N ALA A 134 -5.45 17.81 17.13
CA ALA A 134 -4.12 18.43 17.22
C ALA A 134 -3.04 17.63 16.47
N GLY A 135 -3.44 16.88 15.45
CA GLY A 135 -2.57 16.04 14.63
C GLY A 135 -2.07 16.74 13.37
N MET A 136 -1.32 16.00 12.56
CA MET A 136 -0.81 16.45 11.26
C MET A 136 -0.71 15.27 10.32
N ARG A 137 -0.61 15.52 9.02
CA ARG A 137 -0.52 14.46 8.01
C ARG A 137 0.66 13.50 8.25
N LEU A 138 1.74 13.94 8.93
CA LEU A 138 2.89 13.09 9.30
C LEU A 138 2.81 12.44 10.69
N GLN A 139 1.75 12.64 11.48
CA GLN A 139 1.68 12.23 12.90
C GLN A 139 2.04 10.76 13.16
N SER A 140 1.68 9.86 12.24
CA SER A 140 1.90 8.42 12.39
C SER A 140 2.77 7.86 11.28
N SER A 141 3.82 8.60 10.89
CA SER A 141 4.74 8.20 9.82
C SER A 141 5.32 6.80 10.03
N PHE A 142 5.60 6.40 11.28
CA PHE A 142 6.06 5.04 11.61
C PHE A 142 5.09 3.93 11.15
N LEU A 143 3.78 4.20 11.21
CA LEU A 143 2.74 3.27 10.83
C LEU A 143 2.50 3.35 9.32
N THR A 144 2.40 4.55 8.76
CA THR A 144 2.07 4.75 7.34
C THR A 144 3.22 4.31 6.43
N SER A 145 4.48 4.49 6.83
CA SER A 145 5.63 3.94 6.11
C SER A 145 5.70 2.42 6.22
N ASN A 146 5.42 1.84 7.40
CA ASN A 146 5.40 0.39 7.56
C ASN A 146 4.32 -0.25 6.66
N LEU A 147 3.08 0.23 6.72
CA LEU A 147 2.02 -0.25 5.81
C LEU A 147 2.41 -0.13 4.33
N ALA A 148 3.12 0.94 3.94
CA ALA A 148 3.62 1.08 2.58
C ALA A 148 4.66 0.03 2.19
N SER A 149 5.56 -0.34 3.11
CA SER A 149 6.51 -1.43 2.88
C SER A 149 5.87 -2.81 2.71
N TRP A 150 4.64 -2.97 3.21
CA TRP A 150 3.80 -4.16 2.99
C TRP A 150 2.98 -4.11 1.69
N GLY A 151 3.27 -3.16 0.80
CA GLY A 151 2.63 -3.08 -0.51
C GLY A 151 1.33 -2.26 -0.53
N MET A 152 1.17 -1.27 0.34
CA MET A 152 -0.02 -0.42 0.38
C MET A 152 0.31 1.03 -0.01
N ILE A 153 -0.59 1.71 -0.71
CA ILE A 153 -0.49 3.17 -0.88
C ILE A 153 -1.26 3.81 0.26
N VAL A 154 -0.56 4.54 1.12
CA VAL A 154 -1.16 5.20 2.29
C VAL A 154 -1.22 6.69 2.07
N VAL A 155 -2.42 7.27 2.09
CA VAL A 155 -2.67 8.70 1.91
C VAL A 155 -3.14 9.31 3.23
N SER A 156 -2.37 10.24 3.77
CA SER A 156 -2.70 10.99 4.97
C SER A 156 -2.98 12.46 4.63
N VAL A 157 -3.94 13.08 5.31
CA VAL A 157 -4.43 14.43 4.99
C VAL A 157 -4.32 15.33 6.21
N ASP A 158 -3.90 16.58 6.03
CA ASP A 158 -4.06 17.60 7.07
C ASP A 158 -5.53 18.00 7.15
N HIS A 159 -6.25 17.63 8.21
CA HIS A 159 -7.66 17.98 8.37
C HIS A 159 -7.83 19.37 9.00
N PRO A 160 -8.28 20.40 8.26
CA PRO A 160 -8.34 21.77 8.80
C PRO A 160 -9.22 21.89 10.06
N SER A 161 -10.22 21.01 10.19
CA SER A 161 -11.12 20.99 11.35
C SER A 161 -10.47 20.51 12.66
N ARG A 162 -9.22 20.04 12.64
CA ARG A 162 -8.53 19.49 13.83
C ARG A 162 -6.99 19.40 13.73
N ALA A 163 -6.39 19.90 12.65
CA ALA A 163 -4.93 19.89 12.49
C ALA A 163 -4.25 20.74 13.56
N LEU A 164 -2.98 20.46 13.85
CA LEU A 164 -2.22 21.05 14.95
C LEU A 164 -2.28 22.58 14.93
N GLU A 165 -2.00 23.21 13.80
CA GLU A 165 -2.08 24.67 13.65
C GLU A 165 -3.50 25.19 13.90
N ASN A 166 -4.50 24.61 13.25
CA ASN A 166 -5.89 25.05 13.40
C ASN A 166 -6.38 24.91 14.84
N PHE A 167 -6.00 23.82 15.50
CA PHE A 167 -6.34 23.57 16.89
C PHE A 167 -5.69 24.60 17.82
N LEU A 168 -4.39 24.86 17.68
CA LEU A 168 -3.66 25.80 18.54
C LEU A 168 -4.04 27.27 18.30
N THR A 169 -4.50 27.60 17.10
CA THR A 169 -4.94 28.96 16.75
C THR A 169 -6.44 29.20 16.96
N GLY A 170 -7.20 28.16 17.34
CA GLY A 170 -8.66 28.25 17.51
C GLY A 170 -9.43 28.44 16.19
N THR A 171 -8.87 27.96 15.08
CA THR A 171 -9.47 28.04 13.73
C THR A 171 -9.96 26.68 13.20
N ALA A 172 -10.01 25.68 14.07
CA ALA A 172 -10.54 24.34 13.82
C ALA A 172 -12.07 24.30 13.79
#